data_AF-A0A819J9V2-F1
#
_entry.id   AF-A0A819J9V2-F1
#
_cell.length_a   1.000
_cell.length_b   1.000
_cell.length_c   1.000
_cell.angle_alpha   90.00
_cell.angle_beta   90.00
_cell.angle_gamma   90.00
#
_symmetry.space_group_name_H-M   'P 1'
#
loop_
_entity.id
_entity.type
_entity.pdbx_description
1 polymer ?
#
loop_
_entity_poly.entity_id
_entity_poly.type
_entity_poly.pdbx_seq_one_letter_code
_entity_poly.pdbx_strand_id
1 'polypeptide(L)'
;EMTDEELSKISPKDDSFEGFPPLYITAGTNEISIDAIRDMTEKIKLAGVEVILDEGEGLMHTYALFDLWSGQGRHVQEKLRQWTREQLLIGMQSMSKLNMVTTNRECNRIHDETLLI
;
A
#
# COMPACT_ATOMS: atom_id res chain seq x y z
N GLU A 1 -25.36 -18.26 12.53
CA GLU A 1 -24.05 -18.28 11.85
C GLU A 1 -23.88 -16.94 11.16
N MET A 2 -22.64 -16.44 11.06
CA MET A 2 -22.34 -15.16 10.42
C MET A 2 -22.10 -15.41 8.93
N THR A 3 -22.61 -14.53 8.07
CA THR A 3 -22.42 -14.63 6.62
C THR A 3 -21.01 -14.21 6.19
N ASP A 4 -20.59 -14.62 5.00
CA ASP A 4 -19.27 -14.23 4.45
C ASP A 4 -19.14 -12.71 4.29
N GLU A 5 -20.22 -12.01 3.93
CA GLU A 5 -20.25 -10.56 3.82
C GLU A 5 -20.07 -9.87 5.19
N GLU A 6 -20.65 -10.44 6.25
CA GLU A 6 -20.44 -9.95 7.61
C GLU A 6 -19.04 -10.27 8.13
N LEU A 7 -18.46 -11.41 7.73
CA LEU A 7 -17.10 -11.80 8.09
C LEU A 7 -16.06 -10.89 7.45
N SER A 8 -16.20 -10.54 6.16
CA SER A 8 -15.32 -9.61 5.43
C SER A 8 -15.21 -8.25 6.14
N LYS A 9 -16.32 -7.73 6.70
CA LYS A 9 -16.34 -6.47 7.44
C LYS A 9 -15.56 -6.50 8.75
N ILE A 10 -15.26 -7.69 9.28
CA ILE A 10 -14.57 -7.89 10.56
C ILE A 10 -13.14 -8.38 10.33
N SER A 11 -12.91 -9.20 9.30
CA SER A 11 -11.62 -9.80 9.01
C SER A 11 -11.38 -9.87 7.50
N PRO A 12 -10.40 -9.11 6.97
CA PRO A 12 -10.08 -9.14 5.54
C PRO A 12 -9.25 -10.36 5.15
N LYS A 13 -9.05 -11.35 6.04
CA LYS A 13 -8.08 -12.44 5.86
C LYS A 13 -8.37 -13.32 4.64
N ASP A 14 -9.63 -13.36 4.20
CA ASP A 14 -10.11 -14.16 3.07
C ASP A 14 -10.66 -13.28 1.93
N ASP A 15 -10.48 -11.96 2.01
CA ASP A 15 -10.91 -11.03 0.97
C ASP A 15 -9.91 -10.98 -0.20
N SER A 16 -10.37 -10.45 -1.34
CA SER A 16 -9.49 -10.14 -2.46
C SER A 16 -8.67 -8.88 -2.19
N PHE A 17 -7.37 -8.95 -2.50
CA PHE A 17 -6.45 -7.82 -2.44
C PHE A 17 -6.09 -7.25 -3.81
N GLU A 18 -6.75 -7.71 -4.88
CA GLU A 18 -6.50 -7.20 -6.24
C GLU A 18 -6.77 -5.69 -6.32
N GLY A 19 -5.83 -4.96 -6.93
CA GLY A 19 -5.95 -3.50 -7.10
C GLY A 19 -5.69 -2.67 -5.84
N PHE A 20 -5.26 -3.29 -4.73
CA PHE A 20 -4.81 -2.54 -3.56
C PHE A 20 -3.59 -1.65 -3.89
N PRO A 21 -3.45 -0.51 -3.20
CA PRO A 21 -2.24 0.29 -3.32
C PRO A 21 -1.03 -0.47 -2.74
N PRO A 22 0.21 -0.06 -3.07
CA PRO A 22 1.40 -0.54 -2.38
C PRO A 22 1.26 -0.40 -0.85
N LEU A 23 1.75 -1.39 -0.10
CA LEU A 23 1.61 -1.44 1.36
C LEU A 23 2.97 -1.48 2.06
N TYR A 24 3.07 -0.76 3.17
CA TYR A 24 4.16 -0.87 4.13
C TYR A 24 3.60 -1.36 5.46
N ILE A 25 3.96 -2.57 5.84
CA ILE A 25 3.49 -3.26 7.04
C ILE A 25 4.63 -3.34 8.05
N THR A 26 4.37 -2.95 9.30
CA THR A 26 5.33 -3.09 10.41
C THR A 26 4.80 -4.11 11.40
N ALA A 27 5.64 -5.04 11.84
CA ALA A 27 5.27 -6.07 12.81
C ALA A 27 6.44 -6.39 13.73
N GLY A 28 6.19 -6.61 15.01
CA GLY A 28 7.21 -7.04 15.96
C GLY A 28 7.25 -8.57 16.02
N THR A 29 8.42 -9.20 16.00
CA THR A 29 8.46 -10.68 15.99
C THR A 29 8.08 -11.31 17.33
N ASN A 30 7.95 -10.51 18.40
CA ASN A 30 7.44 -10.92 19.71
C ASN A 30 5.98 -10.43 19.90
N GLU A 31 5.08 -10.81 18.99
CA GLU A 31 3.65 -10.55 19.09
C GLU A 31 2.81 -11.75 18.62
N ILE A 32 1.60 -11.89 19.17
CA ILE A 32 0.73 -13.05 18.88
C ILE A 32 0.27 -13.13 17.42
N SER A 33 0.27 -12.00 16.71
CA SER A 33 -0.28 -11.87 15.37
C SER A 33 0.75 -12.07 14.27
N ILE A 34 2.02 -12.31 14.58
CA ILE A 34 3.11 -12.28 13.59
C ILE A 34 2.91 -13.29 12.45
N ASP A 35 2.46 -14.50 12.75
CA ASP A 35 2.23 -15.52 11.72
C ASP A 35 1.04 -15.15 10.83
N ALA A 36 -0.04 -14.62 11.41
CA ALA A 36 -1.18 -14.12 10.64
C ALA A 36 -0.80 -12.93 9.75
N ILE A 37 0.09 -12.05 10.20
CA ILE A 37 0.61 -10.92 9.42
C ILE A 37 1.45 -11.42 8.24
N ARG A 38 2.31 -12.41 8.46
CA ARG A 38 3.13 -13.04 7.40
C ARG A 38 2.24 -13.72 6.35
N ASP A 39 1.28 -14.52 6.80
CA ASP A 39 0.33 -15.21 5.90
C ASP A 39 -0.48 -14.23 5.06
N MET A 40 -1.00 -13.17 5.69
CA MET A 40 -1.73 -12.12 4.97
C MET A 40 -0.83 -11.36 4.00
N THR A 41 0.42 -11.08 4.38
CA THR A 41 1.40 -10.41 3.51
C THR A 41 1.65 -11.22 2.25
N GLU A 42 1.84 -12.54 2.36
CA GLU A 42 2.05 -13.40 1.20
C GLU A 42 0.79 -13.46 0.31
N LYS A 43 -0.41 -13.52 0.89
CA LYS A 43 -1.66 -13.42 0.12
C LYS A 43 -1.75 -12.12 -0.67
N ILE A 44 -1.40 -10.99 -0.05
CA ILE A 44 -1.43 -9.67 -0.72
C ILE A 44 -0.41 -9.62 -1.87
N LYS A 45 0.81 -10.13 -1.66
CA LYS A 45 1.83 -10.22 -2.72
C LYS A 45 1.37 -11.10 -3.88
N LEU A 46 0.71 -12.23 -3.60
CA LEU A 46 0.16 -13.12 -4.63
C LEU A 46 -0.94 -12.45 -5.47
N ALA A 47 -1.65 -11.47 -4.91
CA ALA A 47 -2.59 -10.62 -5.65
C ALA A 47 -1.92 -9.55 -6.53
N GLY A 48 -0.58 -9.55 -6.62
CA GLY A 48 0.20 -8.62 -7.46
C GLY A 48 0.46 -7.25 -6.82
N VAL A 49 0.20 -7.10 -5.53
CA VAL A 49 0.41 -5.86 -4.78
C VAL A 49 1.86 -5.80 -4.29
N GLU A 50 2.50 -4.63 -4.42
CA GLU A 50 3.81 -4.38 -3.82
C GLU A 50 3.67 -4.26 -2.29
N VAL A 51 4.36 -5.12 -1.54
CA VAL A 51 4.32 -5.11 -0.07
C VAL A 51 5.72 -5.14 0.52
N ILE A 52 5.98 -4.21 1.43
CA ILE A 52 7.12 -4.25 2.35
C ILE A 52 6.61 -4.72 3.71
N LEU A 53 7.21 -5.77 4.26
CA LEU A 53 7.03 -6.20 5.64
C LEU A 53 8.32 -5.91 6.42
N ASP A 54 8.29 -4.90 7.29
CA ASP A 54 9.41 -4.46 8.14
C ASP A 54 9.26 -5.07 9.54
N GLU A 55 9.90 -6.22 9.75
CA GLU A 55 9.85 -6.97 10.99
C GLU A 55 10.87 -6.46 12.02
N GLY A 56 10.39 -6.10 13.19
CA GLY A 56 11.20 -5.70 14.34
C GLY A 56 11.56 -6.90 15.20
N GLU A 57 12.82 -7.36 15.12
CA GLU A 57 13.24 -8.58 15.83
C GLU A 57 13.15 -8.43 17.36
N GLY A 58 12.41 -9.34 18.01
CA GLY A 58 12.14 -9.33 19.44
C GLY A 58 11.23 -8.20 19.92
N LEU A 59 10.72 -7.36 19.01
CA LEU A 59 9.90 -6.20 19.36
C LEU A 59 8.43 -6.59 19.53
N MET A 60 7.74 -5.81 20.36
CA MET A 60 6.34 -6.05 20.73
C MET A 60 5.34 -5.55 19.68
N HIS A 61 4.08 -5.88 19.91
CA HIS A 61 2.95 -5.34 19.16
C HIS A 61 3.02 -3.81 19.05
N THR A 62 2.88 -3.28 17.84
CA THR A 62 2.89 -1.83 17.53
C THR A 62 4.16 -1.08 17.95
N TYR A 63 5.32 -1.76 18.04
CA TYR A 63 6.59 -1.12 18.43
C TYR A 63 6.93 0.14 17.62
N ALA A 64 6.51 0.23 16.35
CA ALA A 64 6.74 1.37 15.48
C ALA A 64 6.18 2.69 16.04
N LEU A 65 5.15 2.64 16.90
CA LEU A 65 4.58 3.83 17.55
C LEU A 65 5.41 4.30 18.76
N PHE A 66 6.28 3.45 19.28
CA PHE A 66 6.97 3.66 20.53
C PHE A 66 8.46 3.90 20.31
N ASP A 67 8.95 5.03 20.79
CA ASP A 67 10.39 5.27 20.86
C ASP A 67 10.96 4.83 22.20
N LEU A 68 10.69 3.57 22.57
CA LEU A 68 11.09 3.02 23.86
C LEU A 68 12.49 2.39 23.77
N TRP A 69 13.40 2.91 24.61
CA TRP A 69 14.74 2.40 24.95
C TRP A 69 15.82 2.29 23.86
N SER A 70 15.48 1.95 22.61
CA SER A 70 16.49 1.57 21.60
C SER A 70 16.44 2.36 20.28
N GLY A 71 15.57 3.36 20.15
CA GLY A 71 15.45 4.15 18.91
C GLY A 71 14.78 3.42 17.74
N GLN A 72 14.44 2.13 17.91
CA GLN A 72 13.94 1.27 16.84
C GLN A 72 12.61 1.75 16.27
N GLY A 73 11.67 2.16 17.12
CA GLY A 73 10.41 2.75 16.66
C GLY A 73 10.64 4.03 15.86
N ARG A 74 11.52 4.92 16.34
CA ARG A 74 11.88 6.16 15.62
C ARG A 74 12.51 5.87 14.25
N HIS A 75 13.36 4.84 14.16
CA HIS A 75 13.99 4.40 12.92
C HIS A 75 12.96 3.94 11.89
N VAL A 76 12.02 3.08 12.30
CA VAL A 76 10.95 2.61 11.42
C VAL A 76 10.00 3.74 11.03
N GLN A 77 9.71 4.68 11.92
CA GLN A 77 8.94 5.87 11.56
C GLN A 77 9.64 6.72 10.50
N GLU A 78 10.98 6.81 10.51
CA GLU A 78 11.70 7.53 9.44
C GLU A 78 11.61 6.81 8.10
N LYS A 79 11.79 5.48 8.08
CA LYS A 79 11.58 4.68 6.87
C LYS A 79 10.16 4.86 6.33
N LEU A 80 9.15 4.78 7.20
CA LEU A 80 7.75 4.95 6.82
C LEU A 80 7.48 6.35 6.26
N ARG A 81 8.05 7.40 6.88
CA ARG A 81 7.98 8.79 6.36
C ARG A 81 8.61 8.91 4.98
N GLN A 82 9.80 8.33 4.78
CA GLN A 82 10.48 8.35 3.49
C GLN A 82 9.65 7.63 2.43
N TRP A 83 9.24 6.39 2.71
CA TRP A 83 8.45 5.58 1.79
C TRP A 83 7.12 6.25 1.42
N THR A 84 6.43 6.85 2.39
CA THR A 84 5.17 7.58 2.13
C THR A 84 5.40 8.74 1.16
N ARG A 85 6.50 9.50 1.31
CA ARG A 85 6.83 10.57 0.36
C ARG A 85 7.10 10.05 -1.03
N GLU A 86 7.83 8.93 -1.14
CA GLU A 86 8.12 8.29 -2.43
C GLU A 86 6.83 7.82 -3.12
N GLN A 87 5.93 7.16 -2.40
CA GLN A 87 4.63 6.72 -2.94
C GLN A 87 3.77 7.89 -3.40
N LEU A 88 3.73 8.99 -2.62
CA LEU A 88 3.01 10.20 -3.02
C LEU A 88 3.59 10.82 -4.29
N LEU A 89 4.92 10.88 -4.42
CA LEU A 89 5.59 11.38 -5.62
C LEU A 89 5.28 10.51 -6.85
N ILE A 90 5.33 9.17 -6.71
CA ILE A 90 4.98 8.22 -7.77
C ILE A 90 3.52 8.42 -8.21
N GLY A 91 2.60 8.56 -7.25
CA GLY A 91 1.19 8.83 -7.53
C GLY A 91 1.00 10.15 -8.28
N MET A 92 1.65 11.23 -7.84
CA MET A 92 1.59 12.54 -8.50
C MET A 92 2.14 12.52 -9.93
N GLN A 93 3.24 11.81 -10.17
CA GLN A 93 3.83 11.65 -11.51
C GLN A 93 2.93 10.83 -12.44
N SER A 94 2.24 9.83 -11.90
CA SER A 94 1.30 9.01 -12.67
C SER A 94 0.08 9.83 -13.10
N MET A 95 -0.46 10.67 -12.21
CA MET A 95 -1.56 11.59 -12.52
C MET A 95 -1.17 12.66 -13.54
N SER A 96 0.04 13.23 -13.44
CA SER A 96 0.49 14.26 -14.40
C SER A 96 0.69 13.68 -15.82
N LYS A 97 1.25 12.47 -15.93
CA LYS A 97 1.35 11.75 -17.21
C LYS A 97 -0.02 11.43 -17.79
N LEU A 98 -0.98 11.00 -16.96
CA LEU A 98 -2.33 10.72 -17.41
C LEU A 98 -3.01 11.98 -17.98
N ASN A 99 -2.88 13.11 -17.29
CA ASN A 99 -3.42 14.40 -17.75
C ASN A 99 -2.76 14.86 -19.07
N MET A 100 -1.46 14.66 -19.24
CA MET A 100 -0.78 14.99 -20.50
C MET A 100 -1.27 14.10 -21.67
N VAL A 101 -1.51 12.82 -21.42
CA VAL A 101 -2.04 11.88 -22.43
C VAL A 101 -3.48 12.23 -22.81
N THR A 102 -4.34 12.60 -21.86
CA THR A 102 -5.72 13.01 -22.17
C THR A 102 -5.75 14.31 -22.97
N THR A 103 -4.97 15.33 -22.60
CA THR A 103 -4.88 16.58 -23.37
C THR A 103 -4.38 16.35 -24.79
N ASN A 104 -3.37 15.49 -24.99
CA ASN A 104 -2.87 15.18 -26.34
C ASN A 104 -3.92 14.43 -27.19
N ARG A 105 -4.68 13.50 -26.60
CA ARG A 105 -5.78 12.83 -27.31
C ARG A 105 -6.89 13.80 -27.71
N GLU A 106 -7.22 14.75 -26.84
CA GLU A 106 -8.26 15.74 -27.11
C GLU A 106 -7.84 16.76 -28.17
N CYS A 107 -6.58 17.19 -28.15
CA CYS A 107 -6.00 18.06 -29.19
C CYS A 107 -5.95 17.38 -30.56
N ASN A 108 -5.56 16.09 -30.62
CA ASN A 108 -5.57 15.32 -31.86
C ASN A 108 -6.99 15.10 -32.39
N ARG A 109 -7.98 14.85 -31.52
CA ARG A 109 -9.39 14.73 -31.92
C ARG A 109 -9.92 16.02 -32.56
N ILE A 110 -9.59 17.18 -31.99
CA ILE A 110 -9.98 18.48 -32.55
C ILE A 110 -9.32 18.72 -33.91
N HIS A 111 -8.05 18.32 -34.07
CA HIS A 111 -7.35 18.41 -35.35
C HIS A 111 -8.00 17.53 -36.44
N ASP A 112 -8.36 16.29 -36.13
CA ASP A 112 -9.01 15.37 -37.07
C ASP A 112 -10.42 15.85 -37.46
N GLU A 113 -11.18 16.44 -36.52
CA GLU A 113 -12.51 17.01 -36.80
C GLU A 113 -12.44 18.29 -37.66
N THR A 114 -11.33 19.04 -37.61
CA THR A 114 -11.14 20.26 -38.42
C THR A 114 -10.72 19.95 -39.86
N LEU A 115 -10.13 18.78 -40.12
CA LEU A 115 -9.71 18.31 -41.46
C LEU A 115 -10.86 17.68 -42.27
N LEU A 116 -12.06 17.54 -41.70
CA LEU A 116 -13.25 16.96 -42.33
C LEU A 116 -14.29 18.02 -42.78
N ILE A 117 -13.92 19.32 -42.77
CA ILE A 117 -14.77 20.45 -43.18
C ILE A 117 -14.25 21.09 -44.46
#